data_AF-A0AAE0V706-F1
#
_entry.id   AF-A0AAE0V706-F1
#
_cell.length_a   1.000
_cell.length_b   1.000
_cell.length_c   1.000
_cell.angle_alpha   90.00
_cell.angle_beta   90.00
_cell.angle_gamma   90.00
#
_symmetry.space_group_name_H-M   'P 1'
#
loop_
_entity.id
_entity.type
_entity.pdbx_description
1 polymer ?
#
loop_
_entity_poly.entity_id
_entity_poly.type
_entity_poly.pdbx_seq_one_letter_code
_entity_poly.pdbx_strand_id
1 'polypeptide(L)'
;MSKHMGAHQYTWYQDTLGRRSMIDLVIVSSDLRPHVLDTQVKRGAELSTDHHLVRVFNSHLRESFNQIPREVGDIESEWTMFSSSIVDAAIRSCGRKVSGAGRGGNPRTQWWTLELRDAVKLKKESYRAWLARGTLEAAEAYWQAKRTTAVVVSEAKTRVWEEFVEAMEKDYRTASGKFWQTVRRLTRGKQLSANTVYGGGGELLVSTGDTVRQWKEYFEDLLNPTDMPSIEEPEAKDSEVDSFITQAEVTEVVQQLLGGKGG
;
A
#
# COMPACT_ATOMS: atom_id res chain seq x y z
N MET A 1 -24.70 -1.52 -4.20
CA MET A 1 -23.42 -1.74 -3.51
C MET A 1 -23.61 -2.90 -2.54
N SER A 2 -22.95 -4.03 -2.75
CA SER A 2 -23.04 -5.17 -1.83
C SER A 2 -22.22 -4.88 -0.56
N LYS A 3 -22.79 -5.08 0.62
CA LYS A 3 -22.07 -4.95 1.90
C LYS A 3 -20.93 -5.98 1.93
N HIS A 4 -19.69 -5.52 2.07
CA HIS A 4 -18.53 -6.39 2.26
C HIS A 4 -18.60 -7.09 3.62
N MET A 5 -18.32 -8.40 3.66
CA MET A 5 -18.28 -9.19 4.91
C MET A 5 -17.30 -8.56 5.91
N GLY A 6 -17.67 -8.45 7.19
CA GLY A 6 -16.91 -7.72 8.21
C GLY A 6 -15.45 -8.18 8.39
N ALA A 7 -15.10 -9.41 8.01
CA ALA A 7 -13.71 -9.86 7.98
C ALA A 7 -12.85 -9.04 7.00
N HIS A 8 -13.39 -8.59 5.87
CA HIS A 8 -12.64 -7.86 4.84
C HIS A 8 -12.36 -6.40 5.18
N GLN A 9 -12.82 -5.92 6.35
CA GLN A 9 -12.61 -4.53 6.80
C GLN A 9 -11.31 -4.35 7.60
N TYR A 10 -10.73 -5.42 8.14
CA TYR A 10 -9.54 -5.31 8.99
C TYR A 10 -8.27 -5.66 8.24
N THR A 11 -7.24 -4.85 8.44
CA THR A 11 -5.96 -4.96 7.73
C THR A 11 -4.85 -5.48 8.64
N TRP A 12 -5.11 -5.63 9.94
CA TRP A 12 -4.17 -6.16 10.91
C TRP A 12 -4.84 -7.13 11.89
N TYR A 13 -4.13 -8.20 12.23
CA TYR A 13 -4.57 -9.24 13.14
C TYR A 13 -3.45 -9.64 14.11
N GLN A 14 -3.82 -9.80 15.37
CA GLN A 14 -2.97 -10.41 16.38
C GLN A 14 -3.63 -11.70 16.88
N ASP A 15 -3.15 -12.81 16.36
CA ASP A 15 -3.73 -14.15 16.58
C ASP A 15 -3.67 -14.56 18.06
N THR A 16 -2.65 -14.12 18.80
CA THR A 16 -2.46 -14.49 20.21
C THR A 16 -3.49 -13.89 21.16
N LEU A 17 -4.13 -12.78 20.77
CA LEU A 17 -5.09 -12.04 21.62
C LEU A 17 -6.45 -11.81 20.93
N GLY A 18 -6.66 -12.37 19.73
CA GLY A 18 -7.88 -12.20 18.95
C GLY A 18 -8.18 -10.73 18.56
N ARG A 19 -7.15 -9.87 18.54
CA ARG A 19 -7.32 -8.43 18.23
C ARG A 19 -7.24 -8.18 16.74
N ARG A 20 -8.05 -7.24 16.26
CA ARG A 20 -8.10 -6.82 14.85
C ARG A 20 -8.26 -5.32 14.74
N SER A 21 -7.56 -4.70 13.80
CA SER A 21 -7.59 -3.26 13.56
C SER A 21 -7.56 -2.95 12.07
N MET A 22 -8.18 -1.85 11.67
CA MET A 22 -8.05 -1.26 10.33
C MET A 22 -7.01 -0.16 10.42
N ILE A 23 -5.78 -0.46 10.06
CA ILE A 23 -4.64 0.48 10.16
C ILE A 23 -4.06 0.88 8.81
N ASP A 24 -4.44 0.17 7.75
CA ASP A 24 -4.01 0.45 6.39
C ASP A 24 -5.17 1.09 5.62
N LEU A 25 -4.96 2.33 5.19
CA LEU A 25 -5.96 3.15 4.52
C LEU A 25 -5.44 3.59 3.15
N VAL A 26 -6.36 3.71 2.19
CA VAL A 26 -6.09 4.36 0.91
C VAL A 26 -6.78 5.71 0.92
N ILE A 27 -5.99 6.78 0.93
CA ILE A 27 -6.48 8.15 0.86
C ILE A 27 -6.41 8.59 -0.60
N VAL A 28 -7.55 9.02 -1.13
CA VAL A 28 -7.71 9.42 -2.53
C VAL A 28 -8.19 10.85 -2.55
N SER A 29 -7.62 11.67 -3.44
CA SER A 29 -8.06 13.06 -3.62
C SER A 29 -9.47 13.10 -4.23
N SER A 30 -10.22 14.17 -3.97
CA SER A 30 -11.64 14.24 -4.35
C SER A 30 -11.88 14.12 -5.86
N ASP A 31 -10.93 14.59 -6.66
CA ASP A 31 -10.91 14.49 -8.13
C ASP A 31 -10.68 13.06 -8.64
N LEU A 32 -10.00 12.21 -7.85
CA LEU A 32 -9.73 10.82 -8.18
C LEU A 32 -10.77 9.84 -7.61
N ARG A 33 -11.60 10.28 -6.65
CA ARG A 33 -12.67 9.47 -6.05
C ARG A 33 -13.62 8.81 -7.07
N PRO A 34 -14.06 9.47 -8.16
CA PRO A 34 -14.95 8.83 -9.14
C PRO A 34 -14.33 7.63 -9.86
N HIS A 35 -13.01 7.52 -9.88
CA HIS A 35 -12.28 6.46 -10.57
C HIS A 35 -11.99 5.25 -9.66
N VAL A 36 -12.34 5.33 -8.38
CA VAL A 36 -12.21 4.21 -7.43
C VAL A 36 -13.46 3.33 -7.54
N LEU A 37 -13.30 2.14 -8.10
CA LEU A 37 -14.38 1.18 -8.30
C LEU A 37 -14.60 0.31 -7.05
N ASP A 38 -13.53 -0.14 -6.42
CA ASP A 38 -13.60 -0.95 -5.19
C ASP A 38 -12.29 -0.86 -4.41
N THR A 39 -12.35 -1.11 -3.10
CA THR A 39 -11.16 -1.23 -2.24
C THR A 39 -11.29 -2.50 -1.41
N GLN A 40 -10.35 -3.42 -1.57
CA GLN A 40 -10.41 -4.74 -0.96
C GLN A 40 -9.13 -5.07 -0.19
N VAL A 41 -9.29 -5.72 0.95
CA VAL A 41 -8.19 -6.34 1.69
C VAL A 41 -7.93 -7.72 1.09
N LYS A 42 -6.74 -7.89 0.49
CA LYS A 42 -6.27 -9.18 -0.04
C LYS A 42 -5.58 -9.97 1.07
N ARG A 43 -6.25 -11.03 1.49
CA ARG A 43 -5.71 -12.07 2.38
C ARG A 43 -4.95 -13.12 1.56
N GLY A 44 -3.91 -13.73 2.14
CA GLY A 44 -3.14 -14.79 1.48
C GLY A 44 -2.04 -14.32 0.52
N ALA A 45 -1.70 -13.02 0.50
CA ALA A 45 -0.40 -12.62 -0.01
C ALA A 45 0.64 -12.99 1.06
N GLU A 46 1.21 -14.20 0.97
CA GLU A 46 2.17 -14.76 1.93
C GLU A 46 3.48 -13.94 1.96
N LEU A 47 3.44 -12.79 2.64
CA LEU A 47 4.57 -11.89 2.82
C LEU A 47 5.16 -11.95 4.24
N SER A 48 4.75 -12.94 5.04
CA SER A 48 5.19 -13.12 6.44
C SER A 48 5.07 -11.84 7.28
N THR A 49 3.98 -11.09 7.09
CA THR A 49 3.63 -9.88 7.84
C THR A 49 2.28 -10.06 8.52
N ASP A 50 2.11 -9.41 9.67
CA ASP A 50 0.88 -9.25 10.43
C ASP A 50 -0.13 -8.27 9.80
N HIS A 51 0.24 -7.62 8.69
CA HIS A 51 -0.62 -6.77 7.88
C HIS A 51 -1.15 -7.48 6.62
N HIS A 52 -2.36 -7.12 6.20
CA HIS A 52 -2.96 -7.54 4.94
C HIS A 52 -2.88 -6.43 3.89
N LEU A 53 -2.65 -6.83 2.64
CA LEU A 53 -2.54 -5.90 1.52
C LEU A 53 -3.89 -5.24 1.22
N VAL A 54 -3.95 -3.91 1.22
CA VAL A 54 -5.12 -3.17 0.72
C VAL A 54 -4.93 -2.88 -0.76
N ARG A 55 -5.92 -3.24 -1.58
CA ARG A 55 -5.93 -3.03 -3.03
C ARG A 55 -7.05 -2.10 -3.42
N VAL A 56 -6.78 -1.19 -4.34
CA VAL A 56 -7.79 -0.36 -4.99
C VAL A 56 -7.98 -0.84 -6.41
N PHE A 57 -9.21 -1.15 -6.77
CA PHE A 57 -9.62 -1.33 -8.15
C PHE A 57 -9.97 0.03 -8.72
N ASN A 58 -9.20 0.45 -9.71
CA ASN A 58 -9.36 1.75 -10.37
C ASN A 58 -9.88 1.55 -11.79
N SER A 59 -10.84 2.38 -12.24
CA SER A 59 -11.38 2.31 -13.60
C SER A 59 -10.31 2.50 -14.66
N HIS A 60 -9.27 3.29 -14.39
CA HIS A 60 -8.13 3.48 -15.28
C HIS A 60 -7.40 2.18 -15.60
N LEU A 61 -7.32 1.23 -14.65
CA LEU A 61 -6.72 -0.07 -14.95
C LEU A 61 -7.59 -0.84 -15.95
N ARG A 62 -8.90 -0.86 -15.75
CA ARG A 62 -9.84 -1.54 -16.67
C ARG A 62 -9.83 -0.91 -18.06
N GLU A 63 -9.80 0.41 -18.15
CA GLU A 63 -9.68 1.16 -19.40
C GLU A 63 -8.36 0.88 -20.11
N SER A 64 -7.23 0.90 -19.39
CA SER A 64 -5.92 0.55 -19.94
C SER A 64 -5.88 -0.88 -20.47
N PHE A 65 -6.47 -1.85 -19.76
CA PHE A 65 -6.51 -3.24 -20.21
C PHE A 65 -7.35 -3.46 -21.47
N ASN A 66 -8.41 -2.66 -21.68
CA ASN A 66 -9.22 -2.73 -22.90
C ASN A 66 -8.46 -2.22 -24.14
N GLN A 67 -7.39 -1.44 -23.95
CA GLN A 67 -6.58 -0.88 -25.03
C GLN A 67 -5.40 -1.77 -25.42
N ILE A 68 -5.11 -2.84 -24.66
CA ILE A 68 -4.06 -3.79 -25.00
C ILE A 68 -4.55 -4.68 -26.16
N PRO A 69 -3.87 -4.68 -27.32
CA PRO A 69 -4.22 -5.53 -28.44
C PRO A 69 -4.21 -7.01 -28.03
N ARG A 70 -5.19 -7.79 -28.52
CA ARG A 70 -5.27 -9.25 -28.26
C ARG A 70 -4.37 -10.09 -29.18
N GLU A 71 -3.62 -9.45 -30.06
CA GLU A 71 -2.77 -10.13 -31.02
C GLU A 71 -1.39 -10.42 -30.43
N VAL A 72 -0.91 -11.61 -30.76
CA VAL A 72 0.27 -12.28 -30.21
C VAL A 72 1.53 -11.57 -30.69
N GLY A 73 2.11 -10.77 -29.81
CA GLY A 73 3.52 -10.37 -29.89
C GLY A 73 4.40 -11.47 -29.30
N ASP A 74 5.72 -11.27 -29.28
CA ASP A 74 6.56 -12.06 -28.40
C ASP A 74 6.29 -11.70 -26.92
N ILE A 75 6.61 -12.62 -26.01
CA ILE A 75 6.33 -12.50 -24.58
C ILE A 75 6.92 -11.20 -23.99
N GLU A 76 8.08 -10.74 -24.47
CA GLU A 76 8.71 -9.51 -23.95
C GLU A 76 7.96 -8.26 -24.41
N SER A 77 7.46 -8.26 -25.64
CA SER A 77 6.60 -7.19 -26.15
C SER A 77 5.27 -7.13 -25.40
N GLU A 78 4.64 -8.27 -25.15
CA GLU A 78 3.42 -8.36 -24.33
C GLU A 78 3.65 -7.88 -22.89
N TRP A 79 4.73 -8.34 -22.26
CA TRP A 79 5.11 -7.94 -20.91
C TRP A 79 5.39 -6.44 -20.83
N THR A 80 6.09 -5.88 -21.82
CA THR A 80 6.38 -4.45 -21.87
C THR A 80 5.11 -3.63 -21.99
N MET A 81 4.18 -4.00 -22.88
CA MET A 81 2.88 -3.33 -23.03
C MET A 81 2.03 -3.44 -21.76
N PHE A 82 1.96 -4.64 -21.18
CA PHE A 82 1.25 -4.90 -19.92
C PHE A 82 1.80 -4.06 -18.76
N SER A 83 3.11 -4.10 -18.56
CA SER A 83 3.80 -3.39 -17.49
C SER A 83 3.65 -1.87 -17.65
N SER A 84 3.77 -1.36 -18.89
CA SER A 84 3.59 0.06 -19.21
C SER A 84 2.15 0.52 -18.95
N SER A 85 1.16 -0.28 -19.36
CA SER A 85 -0.27 0.00 -19.13
C SER A 85 -0.63 0.08 -17.64
N ILE A 86 -0.02 -0.78 -16.81
CA ILE A 86 -0.17 -0.73 -15.34
C ILE A 86 0.47 0.54 -14.77
N VAL A 87 1.70 0.86 -15.20
CA VAL A 87 2.41 2.05 -14.73
C VAL A 87 1.66 3.32 -15.11
N ASP A 88 1.15 3.41 -16.33
CA ASP A 88 0.38 4.56 -16.80
C ASP A 88 -0.95 4.72 -16.04
N ALA A 89 -1.68 3.62 -15.83
CA ALA A 89 -2.87 3.62 -15.01
C ALA A 89 -2.57 4.07 -13.57
N ALA A 90 -1.45 3.60 -12.99
CA ALA A 90 -1.01 4.01 -11.67
C ALA A 90 -0.61 5.49 -11.62
N ILE A 91 0.09 6.01 -12.64
CA ILE A 91 0.45 7.43 -12.74
C ILE A 91 -0.79 8.31 -12.83
N ARG A 92 -1.79 7.93 -13.64
CA ARG A 92 -3.05 8.65 -13.76
C ARG A 92 -3.86 8.62 -12.45
N SER A 93 -3.84 7.48 -11.76
CA SER A 93 -4.65 7.25 -10.56
C SER A 93 -4.03 7.76 -9.27
N CYS A 94 -2.71 7.74 -9.16
CA CYS A 94 -1.99 8.02 -7.91
C CYS A 94 -1.03 9.22 -8.04
N GLY A 95 -0.86 9.75 -9.25
CA GLY A 95 0.19 10.71 -9.56
C GLY A 95 1.59 10.08 -9.61
N ARG A 96 2.58 10.85 -10.08
CA ARG A 96 3.98 10.43 -10.13
C ARG A 96 4.80 11.22 -9.11
N LYS A 97 5.29 10.56 -8.06
CA LYS A 97 6.30 11.13 -7.16
C LYS A 97 7.68 10.60 -7.55
N VAL A 98 8.53 11.48 -8.08
CA VAL A 98 9.95 11.16 -8.28
C VAL A 98 10.61 11.14 -6.90
N SER A 99 10.94 9.95 -6.43
CA SER A 99 11.74 9.76 -5.22
C SER A 99 13.19 10.13 -5.55
N GLY A 100 13.54 11.39 -5.35
CA GLY A 100 14.88 11.93 -5.60
C GLY A 100 14.81 13.25 -6.36
N ALA A 101 15.45 14.29 -5.79
CA ALA A 101 15.53 15.65 -6.33
C ALA A 101 14.22 16.48 -6.35
N GLY A 102 13.56 16.63 -5.20
CA GLY A 102 12.79 17.85 -4.93
C GLY A 102 13.74 19.02 -4.61
N ARG A 103 13.32 20.28 -4.86
CA ARG A 103 14.07 21.48 -4.41
C ARG A 103 14.26 21.38 -2.89
N GLY A 104 15.50 21.14 -2.46
CA GLY A 104 15.83 20.75 -1.08
C GLY A 104 15.80 19.23 -0.87
N GLY A 105 16.53 18.50 -1.71
CA GLY A 105 16.61 17.04 -1.71
C GLY A 105 16.77 16.48 -0.30
N ASN A 106 16.04 15.41 -0.01
CA ASN A 106 16.17 14.69 1.24
C ASN A 106 17.65 14.29 1.44
N PRO A 107 18.33 14.76 2.51
CA PRO A 107 19.70 14.36 2.80
C PRO A 107 19.86 12.84 2.89
N ARG A 108 18.76 12.13 3.23
CA ARG A 108 18.74 10.66 3.33
C ARG A 108 18.98 9.95 2.00
N THR A 109 18.98 10.63 0.85
CA THR A 109 19.23 10.01 -0.47
C THR A 109 20.44 10.59 -1.22
N GLN A 110 21.11 11.64 -0.72
CA GLN A 110 22.26 12.26 -1.40
C GLN A 110 23.49 11.34 -1.45
N TRP A 111 23.61 10.40 -0.50
CA TRP A 111 24.69 9.41 -0.46
C TRP A 111 24.48 8.24 -1.45
N TRP A 112 23.38 8.21 -2.20
CA TRP A 112 23.09 7.18 -3.18
C TRP A 112 23.81 7.46 -4.52
N THR A 113 25.00 6.87 -4.70
CA THR A 113 25.85 7.03 -5.88
C THR A 113 25.72 5.86 -6.88
N LEU A 114 26.26 6.03 -8.09
CA LEU A 114 26.40 4.93 -9.06
C LEU A 114 27.23 3.78 -8.48
N GLU A 115 28.35 4.10 -7.84
CA GLU A 115 29.21 3.12 -7.15
C GLU A 115 28.44 2.29 -6.10
N LEU A 116 27.60 2.95 -5.30
CA LEU A 116 26.79 2.28 -4.29
C LEU A 116 25.68 1.41 -4.91
N ARG A 117 25.12 1.84 -6.05
CA ARG A 117 24.20 1.03 -6.84
C ARG A 117 24.88 -0.24 -7.37
N ASP A 118 26.10 -0.11 -7.88
CA ASP A 118 26.87 -1.23 -8.43
C ASP A 118 27.30 -2.21 -7.34
N ALA A 119 27.76 -1.71 -6.19
CA ALA A 119 28.08 -2.54 -5.02
C ALA A 119 26.86 -3.33 -4.51
N VAL A 120 25.69 -2.67 -4.42
CA VAL A 120 24.43 -3.33 -4.03
C VAL A 120 23.99 -4.36 -5.07
N LYS A 121 24.16 -4.07 -6.36
CA LYS A 121 23.86 -5.00 -7.45
C LYS A 121 24.75 -6.25 -7.34
N LEU A 122 26.05 -6.07 -7.19
CA LEU A 122 27.01 -7.17 -7.03
C LEU A 122 26.68 -8.02 -5.79
N LYS A 123 26.37 -7.39 -4.65
CA LYS A 123 25.92 -8.12 -3.44
C LYS A 123 24.70 -8.99 -3.71
N LYS A 124 23.71 -8.50 -4.46
CA LYS A 124 22.50 -9.27 -4.82
C LYS A 124 22.81 -10.42 -5.76
N GLU A 125 23.69 -10.20 -6.74
CA GLU A 125 24.13 -11.22 -7.69
C GLU A 125 24.91 -12.33 -6.99
N SER A 126 25.87 -11.99 -6.12
CA SER A 126 26.61 -12.96 -5.30
C SER A 126 25.70 -13.74 -4.35
N TYR A 127 24.68 -13.10 -3.77
CA TYR A 127 23.70 -13.78 -2.94
C TYR A 127 22.89 -14.83 -3.74
N ARG A 128 22.44 -14.47 -4.95
CA ARG A 128 21.75 -15.41 -5.85
C ARG A 128 22.67 -16.56 -6.28
N ALA A 129 23.92 -16.27 -6.60
CA ALA A 129 24.91 -17.29 -6.96
C ALA A 129 25.17 -18.27 -5.80
N TRP A 130 25.28 -17.75 -4.57
CA TRP A 130 25.42 -18.58 -3.37
C TRP A 130 24.19 -19.46 -3.15
N LEU A 131 22.98 -18.92 -3.26
CA LEU A 131 21.75 -19.71 -3.13
C LEU A 131 21.63 -20.80 -4.19
N ALA A 132 22.07 -20.52 -5.43
CA ALA A 132 21.97 -21.48 -6.53
C ALA A 132 23.01 -22.61 -6.44
N ARG A 133 24.25 -22.29 -6.04
CA ARG A 133 25.38 -23.23 -6.07
C ARG A 133 25.65 -23.88 -4.72
N GLY A 134 25.37 -23.20 -3.62
CA GLY A 134 25.67 -23.66 -2.26
C GLY A 134 27.17 -23.85 -1.95
N THR A 135 28.08 -23.35 -2.80
CA THR A 135 29.53 -23.55 -2.64
C THR A 135 30.15 -22.54 -1.67
N LEU A 136 31.27 -22.92 -1.04
CA LEU A 136 32.05 -22.04 -0.17
C LEU A 136 32.56 -20.80 -0.93
N GLU A 137 33.05 -20.97 -2.16
CA GLU A 137 33.51 -19.87 -3.00
C GLU A 137 32.40 -18.84 -3.28
N ALA A 138 31.18 -19.29 -3.56
CA ALA A 138 30.04 -18.40 -3.76
C ALA A 138 29.62 -17.69 -2.46
N ALA A 139 29.74 -18.37 -1.31
CA ALA A 139 29.53 -17.76 0.00
C ALA A 139 30.57 -16.67 0.32
N GLU A 140 31.85 -16.94 0.04
CA GLU A 140 32.95 -15.99 0.20
C GLU A 140 32.76 -14.76 -0.68
N ALA A 141 32.41 -14.95 -1.96
CA ALA A 141 32.09 -13.86 -2.89
C ALA A 141 30.94 -12.98 -2.38
N TYR A 142 29.89 -13.59 -1.79
CA TYR A 142 28.80 -12.84 -1.15
C TYR A 142 29.28 -12.06 0.08
N TRP A 143 30.09 -12.65 0.95
CA TRP A 143 30.62 -11.98 2.14
C TRP A 143 31.56 -10.83 1.80
N GLN A 144 32.38 -10.98 0.77
CA GLN A 144 33.21 -9.88 0.24
C GLN A 144 32.30 -8.76 -0.27
N ALA A 145 31.36 -9.05 -1.17
CA ALA A 145 30.44 -8.05 -1.70
C ALA A 145 29.61 -7.36 -0.59
N LYS A 146 29.20 -8.10 0.44
CA LYS A 146 28.50 -7.56 1.62
C LYS A 146 29.38 -6.58 2.40
N ARG A 147 30.66 -6.91 2.64
CA ARG A 147 31.62 -6.02 3.32
C ARG A 147 31.92 -4.79 2.50
N THR A 148 32.23 -4.94 1.21
CA THR A 148 32.45 -3.83 0.29
C THR A 148 31.25 -2.89 0.26
N THR A 149 30.03 -3.43 0.16
CA THR A 149 28.81 -2.60 0.19
C THR A 149 28.70 -1.82 1.50
N ALA A 150 29.02 -2.42 2.64
CA ALA A 150 28.96 -1.74 3.93
C ALA A 150 29.97 -0.58 4.02
N VAL A 151 31.19 -0.79 3.51
CA VAL A 151 32.24 0.24 3.44
C VAL A 151 31.78 1.41 2.57
N VAL A 152 31.38 1.13 1.32
CA VAL A 152 30.91 2.16 0.36
C VAL A 152 29.71 2.94 0.92
N VAL A 153 28.77 2.26 1.61
CA VAL A 153 27.64 2.92 2.28
C VAL A 153 28.11 3.83 3.42
N SER A 154 29.06 3.39 4.24
CA SER A 154 29.58 4.23 5.32
C SER A 154 30.32 5.45 4.78
N GLU A 155 31.20 5.27 3.80
CA GLU A 155 31.99 6.35 3.20
C GLU A 155 31.10 7.37 2.51
N ALA A 156 30.11 6.91 1.74
CA ALA A 156 29.18 7.81 1.08
C ALA A 156 28.32 8.61 2.08
N LYS A 157 27.90 8.00 3.20
CA LYS A 157 27.18 8.70 4.26
C LYS A 157 28.06 9.70 5.00
N THR A 158 29.29 9.31 5.32
CA THR A 158 30.27 10.18 5.96
C THR A 158 30.54 11.41 5.10
N ARG A 159 30.83 11.23 3.81
CA ARG A 159 31.07 12.34 2.88
C ARG A 159 29.90 13.33 2.83
N VAL A 160 28.67 12.83 2.70
CA VAL A 160 27.48 13.71 2.68
C VAL A 160 27.30 14.45 4.00
N TRP A 161 27.64 13.82 5.13
CA TRP A 161 27.59 14.47 6.43
C TRP A 161 28.67 15.55 6.57
N GLU A 162 29.89 15.27 6.14
CA GLU A 162 31.00 16.23 6.13
C GLU A 162 30.67 17.45 5.26
N GLU A 163 30.24 17.24 4.02
CA GLU A 163 29.80 18.33 3.12
C GLU A 163 28.68 19.17 3.75
N PHE A 164 27.74 18.52 4.44
CA PHE A 164 26.65 19.20 5.13
C PHE A 164 27.16 20.04 6.32
N VAL A 165 28.09 19.50 7.11
CA VAL A 165 28.68 20.19 8.27
C VAL A 165 29.53 21.38 7.79
N GLU A 166 30.36 21.20 6.77
CA GLU A 166 31.16 22.28 6.18
C GLU A 166 30.26 23.43 5.66
N ALA A 167 29.17 23.08 4.98
CA ALA A 167 28.19 24.06 4.54
C ALA A 167 27.54 24.81 5.73
N MET A 168 27.20 24.09 6.81
CA MET A 168 26.69 24.71 8.04
C MET A 168 27.71 25.63 8.71
N GLU A 169 28.98 25.24 8.81
CA GLU A 169 30.04 26.09 9.38
C GLU A 169 30.25 27.37 8.56
N LYS A 170 30.23 27.24 7.24
CA LYS A 170 30.30 28.39 6.33
C LYS A 170 29.11 29.32 6.53
N ASP A 171 27.90 28.78 6.59
CA ASP A 171 26.69 29.54 6.85
C ASP A 171 26.73 30.20 8.23
N TYR A 172 27.27 29.54 9.26
CA TYR A 172 27.42 30.14 10.58
C TYR A 172 28.28 31.41 10.53
N ARG A 173 29.42 31.37 9.82
CA ARG A 173 30.37 32.49 9.71
C ARG A 173 29.89 33.60 8.77
N THR A 174 29.21 33.25 7.68
CA THR A 174 28.92 34.19 6.58
C THR A 174 27.45 34.58 6.45
N ALA A 175 26.54 33.77 6.98
CA ALA A 175 25.10 33.91 6.80
C ALA A 175 24.32 33.31 7.99
N SER A 176 24.56 33.82 9.21
CA SER A 176 24.03 33.25 10.46
C SER A 176 22.52 33.02 10.47
N GLY A 177 21.74 33.84 9.74
CA GLY A 177 20.30 33.63 9.54
C GLY A 177 19.96 32.33 8.81
N LYS A 178 20.73 31.94 7.78
CA LYS A 178 20.56 30.66 7.06
C LYS A 178 20.94 29.48 7.95
N PHE A 179 22.03 29.59 8.70
CA PHE A 179 22.44 28.59 9.69
C PHE A 179 21.31 28.28 10.67
N TRP A 180 20.75 29.31 11.33
CA TRP A 180 19.68 29.11 12.30
C TRP A 180 18.38 28.61 11.67
N GLN A 181 18.08 28.93 10.40
CA GLN A 181 16.97 28.33 9.68
C GLN A 181 17.16 26.82 9.48
N THR A 182 18.36 26.38 9.09
CA THR A 182 18.71 24.97 8.93
C THR A 182 18.65 24.23 10.27
N VAL A 183 19.25 24.78 11.33
CA VAL A 183 19.15 24.24 12.70
C VAL A 183 17.70 24.10 13.12
N ARG A 184 16.86 25.13 12.91
CA ARG A 184 15.44 25.09 13.26
C ARG A 184 14.67 24.03 12.47
N ARG A 185 15.05 23.73 11.22
CA ARG A 185 14.45 22.64 10.44
C ARG A 185 14.85 21.26 10.97
N LEU A 186 16.09 21.10 11.41
CA LEU A 186 16.60 19.84 11.97
C LEU A 186 16.03 19.56 13.37
N THR A 187 15.89 20.60 14.19
CA THR A 187 15.38 20.50 15.56
C THR A 187 13.86 20.58 15.64
N ARG A 188 13.18 21.03 14.58
CA ARG A 188 11.74 20.86 14.44
C ARG A 188 11.45 19.37 14.42
N GLY A 189 10.99 18.85 15.57
CA GLY A 189 10.32 17.58 15.65
C GLY A 189 9.17 17.51 14.64
N LYS A 190 8.70 16.30 14.36
CA LYS A 190 7.53 16.08 13.52
C LYS A 190 6.38 16.90 14.11
N GLN A 191 6.05 18.06 13.52
CA GLN A 191 4.77 18.68 13.80
C GLN A 191 3.74 17.71 13.23
N LEU A 192 3.14 16.93 14.11
CA LEU A 192 1.83 16.40 13.83
C LEU A 192 0.97 17.62 13.54
N SER A 193 0.53 17.77 12.29
CA SER A 193 -0.63 18.61 12.04
C SER A 193 -1.74 17.98 12.86
N ALA A 194 -2.05 18.57 14.01
CA ALA A 194 -3.29 18.25 14.68
C ALA A 194 -4.36 18.57 13.65
N ASN A 195 -5.06 17.55 13.15
CA ASN A 195 -6.24 17.77 12.34
C ASN A 195 -7.23 18.48 13.26
N THR A 196 -7.34 19.77 13.05
CA THR A 196 -8.32 20.67 13.63
C THR A 196 -9.71 20.09 13.29
N VAL A 197 -10.33 19.41 14.24
CA VAL A 197 -11.68 18.85 14.06
C VAL A 197 -12.69 19.93 14.41
N TYR A 198 -13.59 20.21 13.48
CA TYR A 198 -14.68 21.16 13.70
C TYR A 198 -15.95 20.40 14.10
N GLY A 199 -16.70 20.95 15.03
CA GLY A 199 -18.01 20.46 15.41
C GLY A 199 -19.05 20.70 14.30
N GLY A 200 -20.22 20.06 14.40
CA GLY A 200 -21.32 20.24 13.44
C GLY A 200 -21.79 21.69 13.26
N GLY A 201 -21.51 22.58 14.23
CA GLY A 201 -21.75 24.02 14.16
C GLY A 201 -20.59 24.88 13.61
N GLY A 202 -19.50 24.26 13.13
CA GLY A 202 -18.30 24.98 12.63
C GLY A 202 -17.34 25.46 13.72
N GLU A 203 -17.55 25.08 14.98
CA GLU A 203 -16.69 25.43 16.11
C GLU A 203 -15.43 24.54 16.17
N LEU A 204 -14.30 25.10 16.60
CA LEU A 204 -13.06 24.35 16.75
C LEU A 204 -13.08 23.48 18.01
N LEU A 205 -13.02 22.15 17.85
CA LEU A 205 -12.90 21.23 18.97
C LEU A 205 -11.43 21.08 19.38
N VAL A 206 -11.10 21.64 20.55
CA VAL A 206 -9.74 21.62 21.13
C VAL A 206 -9.56 20.46 22.11
N SER A 207 -10.67 19.92 22.64
CA SER A 207 -10.66 18.81 23.60
C SER A 207 -10.62 17.46 22.89
N THR A 208 -9.75 16.57 23.38
CA THR A 208 -9.67 15.16 22.92
C THR A 208 -11.01 14.45 23.05
N GLY A 209 -11.78 14.71 24.13
CA GLY A 209 -13.09 14.09 24.35
C GLY A 209 -14.13 14.54 23.32
N ASP A 210 -14.10 15.81 22.93
CA ASP A 210 -15.04 16.37 21.97
C ASP A 210 -14.70 15.93 20.55
N THR A 211 -13.41 15.82 20.23
CA THR A 211 -12.93 15.24 18.97
C THR A 211 -13.43 13.80 18.81
N VAL A 212 -13.26 12.95 19.84
CA VAL A 212 -13.72 11.56 19.81
C VAL A 212 -15.25 11.47 19.68
N ARG A 213 -15.99 12.37 20.33
CA ARG A 213 -17.45 12.43 20.22
C ARG A 213 -17.89 12.82 18.81
N GLN A 214 -17.25 13.81 18.19
CA GLN A 214 -17.54 14.20 16.82
C GLN A 214 -17.26 13.07 15.82
N TRP A 215 -16.16 12.32 16.01
CA TRP A 215 -15.88 11.14 15.20
C TRP A 215 -16.94 10.04 15.41
N LYS A 216 -17.37 9.83 16.65
CA LYS A 216 -18.44 8.87 16.95
C LYS A 216 -19.72 9.23 16.22
N GLU A 217 -20.18 10.48 16.34
CA GLU A 217 -21.39 10.99 15.69
C GLU A 217 -21.29 10.88 14.16
N TYR A 218 -20.16 11.32 13.58
CA TYR A 218 -19.92 11.18 12.14
C TYR A 218 -20.00 9.72 11.66
N PHE A 219 -19.40 8.78 12.39
CA PHE A 219 -19.47 7.36 12.02
C PHE A 219 -20.84 6.75 12.31
N GLU A 220 -21.56 7.22 13.31
CA GLU A 220 -22.91 6.78 13.63
C GLU A 220 -23.88 7.17 12.50
N ASP A 221 -23.81 8.41 12.01
CA ASP A 221 -24.58 8.88 10.86
C ASP A 221 -24.17 8.18 9.56
N LEU A 222 -22.85 8.01 9.33
CA LEU A 222 -22.33 7.37 8.12
C LEU A 222 -22.70 5.88 8.04
N LEU A 223 -22.74 5.18 9.17
CA LEU A 223 -22.97 3.73 9.22
C LEU A 223 -24.44 3.36 9.43
N ASN A 224 -25.27 4.27 9.97
CA ASN A 224 -26.69 4.07 10.23
C ASN A 224 -27.54 5.23 9.63
N PRO A 225 -27.67 5.34 8.29
CA PRO A 225 -28.49 6.37 7.69
C PRO A 225 -29.97 6.19 8.08
N THR A 226 -30.55 7.20 8.73
CA THR A 226 -31.95 7.22 9.22
C THR A 226 -32.99 7.30 8.10
N ASP A 227 -32.59 7.69 6.89
CA ASP A 227 -33.47 7.71 5.72
C ASP A 227 -33.53 6.32 5.06
N MET A 228 -34.31 5.41 5.66
CA MET A 228 -34.90 4.30 4.94
C MET A 228 -36.06 4.86 4.09
N PRO A 229 -35.99 4.85 2.74
CA PRO A 229 -37.18 5.09 1.95
C PRO A 229 -38.22 4.02 2.32
N SER A 230 -39.41 4.46 2.73
CA SER A 230 -40.55 3.59 2.99
C SER A 230 -40.88 2.82 1.72
N ILE A 231 -40.47 1.57 1.66
CA ILE A 231 -40.95 0.61 0.67
C ILE A 231 -42.38 0.29 1.10
N GLU A 232 -43.37 0.75 0.34
CA GLU A 232 -44.73 0.23 0.46
C GLU A 232 -44.68 -1.28 0.24
N GLU A 233 -45.04 -2.06 1.26
CA GLU A 233 -45.23 -3.50 1.16
C GLU A 233 -46.42 -3.78 0.24
N PRO A 234 -46.23 -4.49 -0.90
CA PRO A 234 -47.36 -5.13 -1.54
C PRO A 234 -47.81 -6.32 -0.69
N GLU A 235 -49.12 -6.34 -0.39
CA GLU A 235 -49.80 -7.37 0.39
C GLU A 235 -49.39 -8.79 0.02
N ALA A 236 -49.23 -9.61 1.05
CA ALA A 236 -48.97 -11.03 0.96
C ALA A 236 -50.04 -11.76 0.13
N LYS A 237 -49.59 -12.48 -0.89
CA LYS A 237 -50.28 -13.70 -1.35
C LYS A 237 -49.43 -14.89 -0.96
N ASP A 238 -49.85 -15.57 0.09
CA ASP A 238 -49.39 -16.90 0.43
C ASP A 238 -49.73 -17.87 -0.73
N SER A 239 -48.69 -18.44 -1.35
CA SER A 239 -48.42 -19.89 -1.32
C SER A 239 -47.49 -20.27 -2.49
N GLU A 240 -46.29 -20.76 -2.20
CA GLU A 240 -45.88 -22.09 -2.68
C GLU A 240 -44.72 -22.59 -1.83
N VAL A 241 -44.82 -23.84 -1.42
CA VAL A 241 -44.00 -24.52 -0.41
C VAL A 241 -42.59 -24.73 -0.95
N ASP A 242 -41.59 -24.20 -0.24
CA ASP A 242 -40.18 -24.50 -0.49
C ASP A 242 -39.95 -26.00 -0.22
N SER A 243 -39.72 -26.77 -1.28
CA SER A 243 -39.48 -28.20 -1.20
C SER A 243 -38.12 -28.45 -0.56
N PHE A 244 -38.12 -29.01 0.66
CA PHE A 244 -36.89 -29.42 1.32
C PHE A 244 -36.18 -30.50 0.50
N ILE A 245 -34.90 -30.24 0.20
CA ILE A 245 -33.99 -31.17 -0.49
C ILE A 245 -33.97 -32.50 0.25
N THR A 246 -34.23 -33.58 -0.46
CA THR A 246 -34.29 -34.92 0.13
C THR A 246 -32.92 -35.62 0.06
N GLN A 247 -32.66 -36.50 1.03
CA GLN A 247 -31.41 -37.26 1.08
C GLN A 247 -31.20 -38.15 -0.17
N ALA A 248 -32.29 -38.52 -0.86
CA ALA A 248 -32.25 -39.26 -2.12
C ALA A 248 -31.64 -38.45 -3.27
N GLU A 249 -32.01 -37.17 -3.40
CA GLU A 249 -31.43 -36.25 -4.39
C GLU A 249 -29.93 -36.03 -4.15
N VAL A 250 -29.53 -35.92 -2.88
CA VAL A 250 -28.10 -35.78 -2.51
C VAL A 250 -27.31 -37.04 -2.88
N THR A 251 -27.87 -38.24 -2.68
CA THR A 251 -27.18 -39.49 -3.03
C THR A 251 -27.04 -39.70 -4.54
N GLU A 252 -28.00 -39.24 -5.34
CA GLU A 252 -27.93 -39.36 -6.81
C GLU A 252 -26.82 -38.48 -7.39
N VAL A 253 -26.68 -37.24 -6.90
CA VAL A 253 -25.62 -36.31 -7.32
C VAL A 253 -24.23 -36.82 -6.90
N VAL A 254 -24.11 -37.42 -5.72
CA VAL A 254 -22.85 -38.01 -5.24
C VAL A 254 -22.45 -39.22 -6.10
N GLN A 255 -23.41 -40.03 -6.57
CA GLN A 255 -23.12 -41.15 -7.46
C GLN A 255 -22.60 -40.69 -8.84
N GLN A 256 -23.13 -39.58 -9.37
CA GLN A 256 -22.67 -39.01 -10.64
C GLN A 256 -21.24 -38.45 -10.55
N LEU A 257 -20.85 -37.89 -9.39
CA LEU A 257 -19.49 -37.39 -9.17
C LEU A 257 -18.44 -38.51 -9.05
N LEU A 258 -18.85 -39.71 -8.62
CA LEU A 258 -17.95 -40.86 -8.47
C LEU A 258 -17.82 -41.72 -9.74
N GLY A 259 -18.64 -41.48 -10.77
CA GLY A 259 -18.58 -42.17 -12.06
C GLY A 259 -17.54 -41.62 -13.06
N GLY A 260 -16.87 -40.51 -12.74
CA GLY A 260 -15.88 -39.86 -13.62
C GLY A 260 -14.46 -40.42 -13.45
N LYS A 261 -14.22 -41.68 -13.81
CA LYS A 261 -12.85 -42.22 -13.99
C LYS A 261 -12.80 -43.22 -15.14
N GLY A 262 -11.99 -42.90 -16.14
CA GLY A 262 -11.43 -43.88 -17.09
C GLY A 262 -12.02 -43.79 -18.50
N GLY A 263 -11.28 -43.11 -19.38
CA GLY A 263 -11.46 -43.05 -20.82
C GLY A 263 -10.38 -42.17 -21.42
#